data_AF-A0A349KK22-F1
#
_entry.id   AF-A0A349KK22-F1
#
_cell.length_a   1.000
_cell.length_b   1.000
_cell.length_c   1.000
_cell.angle_alpha   90.00
_cell.angle_beta   90.00
_cell.angle_gamma   90.00
#
_symmetry.space_group_name_H-M   'P 1'
#
loop_
_entity.id
_entity.type
_entity.pdbx_description
1 polymer ?
#
loop_
_entity_poly.entity_id
_entity_poly.type
_entity_poly.pdbx_seq_one_letter_code
_entity_poly.pdbx_strand_id
1 'polypeptide(L)'
;MSKCQILWLVPALIYALFTFWYTDFGGPLTEEEIADYSETLAERMAPDRLQYITQFMRNDTGRQFLMVNNIDNNENPPDVEGAEPGESAAQLMGRYMEHMYAQLSKRASHPVIAGNAIHDALDLVGVEDWETAQHWTTAAMMRYRSRRTFMEIITHPDMQGRHEFKIAALDKT
;
A
#
# COMPACT_ATOMS: atom_id res chain seq x y z
N MET A 1 -27.13 35.62 4.46
CA MET A 1 -25.97 35.33 5.34
C MET A 1 -25.07 36.55 5.38
N SER A 2 -24.56 36.93 6.55
CA SER A 2 -23.59 38.03 6.68
C SER A 2 -22.23 37.60 6.12
N LYS A 3 -21.38 38.57 5.73
CA LYS A 3 -20.02 38.30 5.26
C LYS A 3 -19.19 37.50 6.27
N CYS A 4 -19.41 37.77 7.56
CA CYS A 4 -18.77 37.04 8.66
C CYS A 4 -19.24 35.57 8.72
N GLN A 5 -20.52 35.28 8.46
CA GLN A 5 -21.02 33.91 8.40
C GLN A 5 -20.43 33.11 7.24
N ILE A 6 -20.29 33.72 6.06
CA ILE A 6 -19.67 33.06 4.89
C ILE A 6 -18.20 32.74 5.17
N LEU A 7 -17.48 33.66 5.82
CA LEU A 7 -16.07 33.51 6.16
C LEU A 7 -15.77 32.30 7.04
N TRP A 8 -16.71 31.92 7.92
CA TRP A 8 -16.58 30.73 8.76
C TRP A 8 -17.22 29.47 8.17
N LEU A 9 -18.31 29.63 7.41
CA LEU A 9 -19.02 28.49 6.84
C LEU A 9 -18.20 27.75 5.78
N VAL A 10 -17.45 28.48 4.93
CA VAL A 10 -16.65 27.85 3.87
C VAL A 10 -15.53 26.97 4.44
N PRO A 11 -14.65 27.45 5.34
CA PRO A 11 -13.63 26.58 5.96
C PRO A 11 -14.23 25.44 6.77
N ALA A 12 -15.34 25.67 7.49
CA ALA A 12 -16.01 24.62 8.25
C ALA A 12 -16.54 23.51 7.34
N LEU A 13 -17.13 23.87 6.20
CA LEU A 13 -17.61 22.90 5.21
C LEU A 13 -16.44 22.12 4.59
N ILE A 14 -15.36 22.80 4.20
CA ILE A 14 -14.15 22.13 3.67
C ILE A 14 -13.59 21.15 4.70
N TYR A 15 -13.48 21.56 5.96
CA TYR A 15 -12.99 20.71 7.04
C TYR A 15 -13.90 19.51 7.29
N ALA A 16 -15.23 19.70 7.26
CA ALA A 16 -16.19 18.61 7.41
C ALA A 16 -16.09 17.60 6.26
N LEU A 17 -16.02 18.08 5.01
CA LEU A 17 -15.85 17.23 3.83
C LEU A 17 -14.53 16.46 3.88
N PHE A 18 -13.42 17.12 4.24
CA PHE A 18 -12.13 16.48 4.42
C PHE A 18 -12.19 15.42 5.52
N THR A 19 -12.78 15.73 6.67
CA THR A 19 -12.91 14.79 7.79
C THR A 19 -13.69 13.54 7.39
N PHE A 20 -14.79 13.72 6.64
CA PHE A 20 -15.60 12.61 6.15
C PHE A 20 -14.86 11.72 5.14
N TRP A 21 -14.07 12.32 4.25
CA TRP A 21 -13.23 11.60 3.29
C TRP A 21 -12.04 10.90 3.97
N TYR A 22 -11.40 11.56 4.93
CA TYR A 22 -10.12 11.13 5.50
C TYR A 22 -10.26 10.13 6.66
N THR A 23 -11.37 10.15 7.38
CA THR A 23 -11.64 9.31 8.57
C THR A 23 -12.51 8.13 8.19
N ASP A 24 -12.12 6.91 8.50
CA ASP A 24 -13.03 5.76 8.37
C ASP A 24 -14.08 5.74 9.49
N PHE A 25 -15.34 5.55 9.12
CA PHE A 25 -16.46 5.39 10.05
C PHE A 25 -17.07 3.98 10.00
N GLY A 26 -16.55 3.09 9.14
CA GLY A 26 -17.10 1.76 8.89
C GLY A 26 -16.77 0.71 9.97
N GLY A 27 -15.85 1.01 10.89
CA GLY A 27 -15.40 0.06 11.91
C GLY A 27 -14.58 -1.10 11.32
N PRO A 28 -14.31 -2.15 12.13
CA PRO A 28 -13.59 -3.33 11.69
C PRO A 28 -14.27 -4.07 10.52
N LEU A 29 -13.49 -4.85 9.77
CA LEU A 29 -13.98 -5.83 8.79
C LEU A 29 -14.96 -6.83 9.42
N THR A 30 -16.04 -7.16 8.71
CA THR A 30 -16.97 -8.24 9.08
C THR A 30 -16.47 -9.58 8.54
N GLU A 31 -16.94 -10.70 9.12
CA GLU A 31 -16.54 -12.02 8.62
C GLU A 31 -17.00 -12.28 7.17
N GLU A 32 -18.10 -11.66 6.72
CA GLU A 32 -18.56 -11.72 5.32
C GLU A 32 -17.54 -11.05 4.39
N GLU A 33 -17.09 -9.85 4.73
CA GLU A 33 -16.11 -9.11 3.92
C GLU A 33 -14.76 -9.82 3.91
N ILE A 34 -14.37 -10.42 5.04
CA ILE A 34 -13.17 -11.25 5.15
C ILE A 34 -13.28 -12.45 4.21
N ALA A 35 -14.42 -13.12 4.15
CA ALA A 35 -14.64 -14.25 3.25
C ALA A 35 -14.51 -13.82 1.79
N ASP A 36 -15.18 -12.73 1.40
CA ASP A 36 -15.18 -12.20 0.03
C ASP A 36 -13.76 -11.82 -0.45
N TYR A 37 -13.01 -11.10 0.39
CA TYR A 37 -11.63 -10.76 0.05
C TYR A 37 -10.72 -11.98 0.02
N SER A 38 -10.93 -12.95 0.92
CA SER A 38 -10.13 -14.17 0.96
C SER A 38 -10.34 -15.03 -0.29
N GLU A 39 -11.57 -15.11 -0.82
CA GLU A 39 -11.87 -15.80 -2.07
C GLU A 39 -11.08 -15.19 -3.23
N THR A 40 -11.12 -13.86 -3.38
CA THR A 40 -10.39 -13.15 -4.44
C THR A 40 -8.87 -13.35 -4.33
N LEU A 41 -8.33 -13.44 -3.11
CA LEU A 41 -6.90 -13.61 -2.87
C LEU A 41 -6.43 -15.06 -3.02
N ALA A 42 -7.31 -16.04 -2.79
CA ALA A 42 -7.00 -17.46 -2.93
C ALA A 42 -6.59 -17.83 -4.36
N GLU A 43 -7.06 -17.10 -5.36
CA GLU A 43 -6.66 -17.28 -6.76
C GLU A 43 -5.19 -16.92 -7.04
N ARG A 44 -4.57 -16.11 -6.17
CA ARG A 44 -3.26 -15.47 -6.43
C ARG A 44 -2.22 -15.75 -5.35
N MET A 45 -2.63 -16.31 -4.22
CA MET A 45 -1.78 -16.50 -3.06
C MET A 45 -1.74 -17.97 -2.63
N ALA A 46 -0.56 -18.38 -2.14
CA ALA A 46 -0.40 -19.67 -1.50
C ALA A 46 -1.22 -19.73 -0.18
N PRO A 47 -1.69 -20.92 0.24
CA PRO A 47 -2.59 -21.06 1.40
C PRO A 47 -2.06 -20.49 2.72
N ASP A 48 -0.75 -20.57 2.94
CA ASP A 48 -0.05 -20.01 4.11
C ASP A 48 -0.12 -18.48 4.14
N ARG A 49 0.16 -17.83 3.00
CA ARG A 49 0.03 -16.37 2.84
C ARG A 49 -1.42 -15.93 2.95
N LEU A 50 -2.35 -16.71 2.41
CA LEU A 50 -3.78 -16.46 2.54
C LEU A 50 -4.22 -16.51 4.02
N GLN A 51 -3.75 -17.50 4.79
CA GLN A 51 -4.02 -17.57 6.22
C GLN A 51 -3.45 -16.35 6.96
N TYR A 52 -2.22 -15.95 6.63
CA TYR A 52 -1.58 -14.78 7.23
C TYR A 52 -2.37 -13.48 6.98
N ILE A 53 -2.76 -13.22 5.73
CA ILE A 53 -3.54 -12.02 5.39
C ILE A 53 -4.96 -12.08 5.97
N THR A 54 -5.55 -13.27 6.10
CA THR A 54 -6.83 -13.47 6.78
C THR A 54 -6.73 -13.10 8.26
N GLN A 55 -5.65 -13.51 8.94
CA GLN A 55 -5.42 -13.10 10.33
C GLN A 55 -5.19 -11.59 10.44
N PHE A 56 -4.48 -11.00 9.49
CA PHE A 56 -4.35 -9.54 9.39
C PHE A 56 -5.72 -8.86 9.24
N MET A 57 -6.65 -9.40 8.46
CA MET A 57 -8.00 -8.85 8.37
C MET A 57 -8.79 -9.00 9.69
N ARG A 58 -8.74 -10.17 10.33
CA ARG A 58 -9.46 -10.43 11.60
C ARG A 58 -9.00 -9.56 12.76
N ASN A 59 -7.73 -9.17 12.77
CA ASN A 59 -7.18 -8.29 13.78
C ASN A 59 -7.54 -6.80 13.54
N ASP A 60 -8.45 -6.49 12.61
CA ASP A 60 -8.80 -5.11 12.27
C ASP A 60 -9.45 -4.39 13.45
N THR A 61 -9.03 -3.14 13.63
CA THR A 61 -9.56 -2.26 14.69
C THR A 61 -10.49 -1.19 14.11
N GLY A 62 -10.67 -1.16 12.79
CA GLY A 62 -11.40 -0.11 12.08
C GLY A 62 -10.65 1.22 12.02
N ARG A 63 -9.37 1.23 12.41
CA ARG A 63 -8.53 2.43 12.48
C ARG A 63 -7.51 2.45 11.35
N GLN A 64 -7.04 3.65 11.03
CA GLN A 64 -5.90 3.83 10.15
C GLN A 64 -4.66 3.10 10.67
N PHE A 65 -3.79 2.70 9.76
CA PHE A 65 -2.50 2.12 10.10
C PHE A 65 -1.42 2.60 9.12
N LEU A 66 -0.17 2.47 9.56
CA LEU A 66 1.01 2.75 8.74
C LEU A 66 1.63 1.41 8.35
N MET A 67 1.83 1.24 7.04
CA MET A 67 2.57 0.11 6.48
C MET A 67 3.97 0.60 6.13
N VAL A 68 4.97 0.00 6.75
CA VAL A 68 6.38 0.23 6.44
C VAL A 68 6.78 -0.73 5.34
N ASN A 69 7.39 -0.21 4.29
CA ASN A 69 7.95 -0.97 3.19
C ASN A 69 9.44 -0.65 3.14
N ASN A 70 10.27 -1.65 3.35
CA ASN A 70 11.70 -1.58 3.06
C ASN A 70 11.88 -2.25 1.71
N ILE A 71 12.53 -1.58 0.77
CA ILE A 71 12.52 -1.99 -0.64
C ILE A 71 13.96 -2.13 -1.12
N ASP A 72 14.26 -3.29 -1.69
CA ASP A 72 15.47 -3.53 -2.45
C ASP A 72 15.10 -3.71 -3.92
N ASN A 73 15.49 -2.76 -4.77
CA ASN A 73 15.13 -2.76 -6.18
C ASN A 73 16.01 -3.73 -6.93
N ASN A 74 15.43 -4.49 -7.84
CA ASN A 74 16.18 -5.37 -8.72
C ASN A 74 17.04 -4.53 -9.70
N GLU A 75 18.35 -4.71 -9.66
CA GLU A 75 19.28 -3.98 -10.55
C GLU A 75 19.11 -4.38 -12.03
N ASN A 76 18.74 -5.63 -12.28
CA ASN A 76 18.60 -6.22 -13.61
C ASN A 76 17.26 -6.98 -13.70
N PRO A 77 16.12 -6.27 -13.67
CA PRO A 77 14.82 -6.91 -13.68
C PRO A 77 14.62 -7.67 -15.00
N PRO A 78 13.87 -8.79 -14.98
CA PRO A 78 13.52 -9.51 -16.19
C PRO A 78 12.51 -8.71 -17.03
N ASP A 79 12.39 -9.06 -18.31
CA ASP A 79 11.28 -8.58 -19.14
C ASP A 79 9.95 -9.13 -18.60
N VAL A 80 8.94 -8.27 -18.48
CA VAL A 80 7.61 -8.60 -17.95
C VAL A 80 6.55 -8.35 -19.02
N GLU A 81 5.55 -9.21 -19.11
CA GLU A 81 4.43 -9.00 -20.03
C GLU A 81 3.72 -7.66 -19.74
N GLY A 82 3.52 -6.85 -20.79
CA GLY A 82 2.92 -5.51 -20.67
C GLY A 82 3.90 -4.39 -20.25
N ALA A 83 5.18 -4.72 -20.06
CA ALA A 83 6.30 -3.78 -19.97
C ALA A 83 7.09 -3.76 -21.30
N GLU A 84 7.85 -2.69 -21.52
CA GLU A 84 8.79 -2.66 -22.66
C GLU A 84 10.06 -3.44 -22.29
N PRO A 85 10.70 -4.14 -23.25
CA PRO A 85 11.94 -4.87 -22.96
C PRO A 85 13.04 -3.96 -22.40
N GLY A 86 13.71 -4.42 -21.34
CA GLY A 86 14.80 -3.69 -20.69
C GLY A 86 14.38 -2.53 -19.79
N GLU A 87 13.10 -2.44 -19.38
CA GLU A 87 12.67 -1.46 -18.39
C GLU A 87 13.33 -1.67 -17.03
N SER A 88 13.80 -0.58 -16.41
CA SER A 88 14.41 -0.59 -15.07
C SER A 88 13.37 -0.88 -13.96
N ALA A 89 13.84 -1.27 -12.78
CA ALA A 89 12.99 -1.47 -11.61
C ALA A 89 12.13 -0.24 -11.27
N ALA A 90 12.68 0.97 -11.45
CA ALA A 90 11.93 2.21 -11.25
C ALA A 90 10.77 2.37 -12.26
N GLN A 91 10.97 1.99 -13.51
CA GLN A 91 9.92 2.04 -14.55
C GLN A 91 8.82 1.00 -14.26
N LEU A 92 9.21 -0.23 -13.92
CA LEU A 92 8.28 -1.30 -13.54
C LEU A 92 7.47 -0.93 -12.28
N MET A 93 8.13 -0.42 -11.25
CA MET A 93 7.44 0.08 -10.05
C MET A 93 6.52 1.25 -10.39
N GLY A 94 6.92 2.12 -11.32
CA GLY A 94 6.07 3.20 -11.85
C GLY A 94 4.77 2.69 -12.47
N ARG A 95 4.84 1.64 -13.31
CA ARG A 95 3.66 1.00 -13.91
C ARG A 95 2.72 0.40 -12.86
N TYR A 96 3.28 -0.23 -11.84
CA TYR A 96 2.50 -0.71 -10.69
C TYR A 96 1.82 0.45 -9.95
N MET A 97 2.58 1.50 -9.65
CA MET A 97 2.10 2.64 -8.87
C MET A 97 1.09 3.51 -9.62
N GLU A 98 1.17 3.62 -10.94
CA GLU A 98 0.22 4.37 -11.78
C GLU A 98 -1.23 3.96 -11.49
N HIS A 99 -1.47 2.66 -11.35
CA HIS A 99 -2.78 2.09 -11.04
C HIS A 99 -3.14 2.26 -9.56
N MET A 100 -2.15 2.18 -8.67
CA MET A 100 -2.37 2.36 -7.23
C MET A 100 -2.74 3.79 -6.84
N TYR A 101 -2.16 4.82 -7.48
CA TYR A 101 -2.36 6.22 -7.05
C TYR A 101 -3.82 6.64 -7.03
N ALA A 102 -4.60 6.22 -8.03
CA ALA A 102 -6.03 6.50 -8.10
C ALA A 102 -6.78 5.82 -6.95
N GLN A 103 -6.52 4.53 -6.71
CA GLN A 103 -7.20 3.74 -5.68
C GLN A 103 -6.84 4.21 -4.26
N LEU A 104 -5.57 4.60 -4.05
CA LEU A 104 -5.05 5.21 -2.83
C LEU A 104 -5.76 6.54 -2.54
N SER A 105 -5.71 7.49 -3.49
CA SER A 105 -6.28 8.83 -3.32
C SER A 105 -7.79 8.79 -3.11
N LYS A 106 -8.50 7.96 -3.87
CA LYS A 106 -9.96 7.78 -3.73
C LYS A 106 -10.36 7.36 -2.31
N ARG A 107 -9.48 6.62 -1.61
CA ARG A 107 -9.72 6.11 -0.26
C ARG A 107 -8.86 6.78 0.81
N ALA A 108 -8.42 8.01 0.55
CA ALA A 108 -7.61 8.82 1.45
C ALA A 108 -6.33 8.12 1.96
N SER A 109 -5.80 7.16 1.21
CA SER A 109 -4.54 6.47 1.52
C SER A 109 -3.41 7.13 0.73
N HIS A 110 -2.23 7.30 1.33
CA HIS A 110 -1.14 8.05 0.71
C HIS A 110 0.21 7.74 1.39
N PRO A 111 1.34 7.98 0.70
CA PRO A 111 2.65 7.98 1.36
C PRO A 111 2.70 9.07 2.43
N VAL A 112 3.33 8.75 3.56
CA VAL A 112 3.66 9.70 4.63
C VAL A 112 5.14 10.08 4.51
N ILE A 113 5.99 9.09 4.26
CA ILE A 113 7.43 9.25 4.06
C ILE A 113 7.83 8.31 2.92
N ALA A 114 8.65 8.78 1.99
CA ALA A 114 9.31 7.96 0.99
C ALA A 114 10.69 8.56 0.67
N GLY A 115 11.70 7.71 0.48
CA GLY A 115 13.03 8.17 0.13
C GLY A 115 14.01 7.03 -0.11
N ASN A 116 15.10 7.36 -0.77
CA ASN A 116 16.18 6.42 -1.03
C ASN A 116 17.06 6.26 0.21
N ALA A 117 17.56 5.05 0.44
CA ALA A 117 18.63 4.85 1.40
C ALA A 117 19.89 5.53 0.89
N ILE A 118 20.67 6.09 1.82
CA ILE A 118 21.95 6.75 1.50
C ILE A 118 23.15 5.83 1.75
N HIS A 119 22.94 4.73 2.47
CA HIS A 119 23.93 3.75 2.88
C HIS A 119 23.22 2.49 3.37
N ASP A 120 23.94 1.37 3.41
CA ASP A 120 23.53 0.15 4.10
C ASP A 120 23.29 0.39 5.59
N ALA A 121 22.53 -0.52 6.21
CA ALA A 121 22.25 -0.49 7.63
C ALA A 121 23.57 -0.42 8.45
N LEU A 122 23.69 0.62 9.28
CA LEU A 122 24.87 0.82 10.12
C LEU A 122 24.91 -0.14 11.32
N ASP A 123 23.75 -0.62 11.75
CA ASP A 123 23.59 -1.53 12.88
C ASP A 123 22.38 -2.44 12.63
N LEU A 124 22.55 -3.74 12.84
CA LEU A 124 21.49 -4.75 12.82
C LEU A 124 21.65 -5.60 14.08
N VAL A 125 20.66 -5.55 14.96
CA VAL A 125 20.64 -6.30 16.23
C VAL A 125 19.53 -7.34 16.18
N GLY A 126 19.88 -8.61 16.38
CA GLY A 126 18.91 -9.72 16.34
C GLY A 126 18.50 -10.13 14.93
N VAL A 127 19.27 -9.74 13.90
CA VAL A 127 19.08 -10.15 12.51
C VAL A 127 20.10 -11.23 12.19
N GLU A 128 19.62 -12.42 11.82
CA GLU A 128 20.48 -13.58 11.58
C GLU A 128 21.15 -13.56 10.19
N ASP A 129 20.44 -13.06 9.18
CA ASP A 129 20.92 -12.97 7.81
C ASP A 129 21.35 -11.53 7.48
N TRP A 130 22.56 -11.19 7.93
CA TRP A 130 23.15 -9.87 7.73
C TRP A 130 23.24 -9.50 6.25
N GLU A 131 23.68 -10.43 5.39
CA GLU A 131 23.93 -10.15 3.98
C GLU A 131 22.66 -9.72 3.26
N THR A 132 21.55 -10.41 3.51
CA THR A 132 20.28 -10.04 2.91
C THR A 132 19.65 -8.83 3.59
N ALA A 133 19.82 -8.61 4.90
CA ALA A 133 19.09 -7.57 5.60
C ALA A 133 19.78 -6.19 5.66
N GLN A 134 21.08 -6.12 5.35
CA GLN A 134 21.86 -4.87 5.45
C GLN A 134 21.55 -3.87 4.34
N HIS A 135 21.21 -4.35 3.14
CA HIS A 135 21.05 -3.51 1.96
C HIS A 135 19.57 -3.23 1.68
N TRP A 136 19.23 -1.95 1.52
CA TRP A 136 17.92 -1.50 1.05
C TRP A 136 18.13 -0.30 0.15
N THR A 137 17.37 -0.19 -0.93
CA THR A 137 17.46 0.95 -1.86
C THR A 137 16.51 2.08 -1.48
N THR A 138 15.33 1.73 -0.95
CA THR A 138 14.23 2.67 -0.69
C THR A 138 13.48 2.27 0.57
N ALA A 139 12.97 3.26 1.30
CA ALA A 139 11.98 3.04 2.34
C ALA A 139 10.73 3.89 2.06
N ALA A 140 9.55 3.31 2.28
CA ALA A 140 8.27 3.99 2.14
C ALA A 140 7.31 3.62 3.27
N MET A 141 6.78 4.63 3.94
CA MET A 141 5.73 4.49 4.94
C MET A 141 4.41 4.95 4.34
N MET A 142 3.49 4.01 4.14
CA MET A 142 2.18 4.24 3.55
C MET A 142 1.12 4.31 4.64
N ARG A 143 0.32 5.37 4.63
CA ARG A 143 -0.90 5.43 5.42
C ARG A 143 -2.04 4.82 4.64
N TYR A 144 -2.71 3.84 5.24
CA TYR A 144 -4.00 3.36 4.80
C TYR A 144 -5.09 3.85 5.74
N ARG A 145 -6.21 4.29 5.18
CA ARG A 145 -7.38 4.79 5.94
C ARG A 145 -7.92 3.72 6.91
N SER A 146 -7.91 2.45 6.51
CA SER A 146 -8.27 1.28 7.31
C SER A 146 -7.79 0.00 6.62
N ARG A 147 -7.88 -1.16 7.31
CA ARG A 147 -7.60 -2.46 6.68
C ARG A 147 -8.61 -2.78 5.59
N ARG A 148 -9.88 -2.45 5.80
CA ARG A 148 -10.92 -2.48 4.75
C ARG A 148 -10.49 -1.76 3.48
N THR A 149 -10.09 -0.49 3.59
CA THR A 149 -9.59 0.29 2.46
C THR A 149 -8.39 -0.39 1.80
N PHE A 150 -7.46 -0.93 2.58
CA PHE A 150 -6.32 -1.67 2.03
C PHE A 150 -6.77 -2.90 1.22
N MET A 151 -7.71 -3.69 1.76
CA MET A 151 -8.26 -4.86 1.06
C MET A 151 -8.94 -4.46 -0.24
N GLU A 152 -9.81 -3.45 -0.22
CA GLU A 152 -10.47 -2.92 -1.42
C GLU A 152 -9.49 -2.46 -2.51
N ILE A 153 -8.29 -1.99 -2.13
CA ILE A 153 -7.25 -1.58 -3.09
C ILE A 153 -6.59 -2.82 -3.69
N ILE A 154 -6.13 -3.76 -2.87
CA ILE A 154 -5.33 -4.89 -3.36
C ILE A 154 -6.17 -5.95 -4.07
N THR A 155 -7.48 -6.02 -3.79
CA THR A 155 -8.42 -6.92 -4.50
C THR A 155 -9.10 -6.24 -5.69
N HIS A 156 -8.87 -4.95 -5.92
CA HIS A 156 -9.49 -4.22 -7.03
C HIS A 156 -9.17 -4.88 -8.39
N PRO A 157 -10.14 -4.99 -9.32
CA PRO A 157 -9.91 -5.56 -10.65
C PRO A 157 -8.74 -4.93 -11.42
N ASP A 158 -8.60 -3.60 -11.38
CA ASP A 158 -7.47 -2.88 -12.01
C ASP A 158 -6.07 -3.30 -11.51
N MET A 159 -5.98 -3.99 -10.37
CA MET A 159 -4.72 -4.51 -9.82
C MET A 159 -4.39 -5.93 -10.29
N GLN A 160 -5.30 -6.61 -11.00
CA GLN A 160 -5.04 -7.94 -11.58
C GLN A 160 -3.87 -7.88 -12.58
N GLY A 161 -2.95 -8.83 -12.49
CA GLY A 161 -1.73 -8.90 -13.31
C GLY A 161 -0.68 -7.81 -13.00
N ARG A 162 -1.06 -6.68 -12.41
CA ARG A 162 -0.14 -5.57 -12.12
C ARG A 162 0.87 -5.87 -11.02
N HIS A 163 0.58 -6.85 -10.17
CA HIS A 163 1.49 -7.27 -9.11
C HIS A 163 2.80 -7.85 -9.67
N GLU A 164 2.79 -8.36 -10.91
CA GLU A 164 3.98 -8.89 -11.57
C GLU A 164 5.05 -7.82 -11.80
N PHE A 165 4.64 -6.58 -12.14
CA PHE A 165 5.58 -5.46 -12.23
C PHE A 165 6.25 -5.16 -10.89
N LYS A 166 5.51 -5.26 -9.78
CA LYS A 166 6.08 -5.09 -8.44
C LYS A 166 7.05 -6.21 -8.12
N ILE A 167 6.70 -7.47 -8.41
CA ILE A 167 7.57 -8.62 -8.14
C ILE A 167 8.87 -8.51 -8.95
N ALA A 168 8.79 -8.17 -10.24
CA ALA A 168 9.96 -8.05 -11.09
C ALA A 168 10.86 -6.86 -10.72
N ALA A 169 10.28 -5.78 -10.19
CA ALA A 169 11.03 -4.60 -9.78
C ALA A 169 11.84 -4.79 -8.49
N LEU A 170 11.65 -5.89 -7.75
CA LEU A 170 12.18 -6.05 -6.39
C LEU A 170 13.04 -7.32 -6.28
N ASP A 171 14.18 -7.19 -5.62
CA ASP A 171 14.94 -8.34 -5.13
C ASP A 171 14.39 -8.82 -3.78
N LYS A 172 13.99 -7.88 -2.90
CA LYS A 172 13.32 -8.16 -1.63
C LYS A 172 12.50 -6.97 -1.12
N THR A 173 11.53 -7.25 -0.22
CA THR A 173 10.71 -6.23 0.46
C THR A 173 10.18 -6.69 1.82
#